data_AF-A0A7S2W7H1-F1
#
_entry.id   AF-A0A7S2W7H1-F1
#
_cell.length_a   1.000
_cell.length_b   1.000
_cell.length_c   1.000
_cell.angle_alpha   90.00
_cell.angle_beta   90.00
_cell.angle_gamma   90.00
#
_symmetry.space_group_name_H-M   'P 1'
#
loop_
_entity.id
_entity.type
_entity.pdbx_description
1 polymer ?
#
loop_
_entity_poly.entity_id
_entity_poly.type
_entity_poly.pdbx_seq_one_letter_code
_entity_poly.pdbx_strand_id
1 'polypeptide(L)'
;MVSSSIDFSVEELEKKCQTIINSLTEANKEEAANTSYIYLKSSIEGNKPPVGTRDKYAMQMAMRHLVAENGDADMALKKMRLTIQYRKDMKIDVIRLCFNESIEMIDDEEVKSLHEYYREGLFEEMKVGKLFVRGKCLQGRPL
;
A
#
# COMPACT_ATOMS: atom_id res chain seq x y z
N MET A 1 -24.77 -19.02 10.07
CA MET A 1 -23.69 -18.12 9.61
C MET A 1 -22.57 -19.02 9.13
N VAL A 2 -22.29 -19.02 7.83
CA VAL A 2 -21.32 -19.94 7.22
C VAL A 2 -19.92 -19.43 7.58
N SER A 3 -19.29 -20.09 8.54
CA SER A 3 -17.85 -20.02 8.73
C SER A 3 -17.20 -20.75 7.55
N SER A 4 -17.01 -20.07 6.42
CA SER A 4 -16.17 -20.61 5.35
C SER A 4 -14.72 -20.45 5.79
N SER A 5 -14.23 -21.47 6.50
CA SER A 5 -12.80 -21.65 6.72
C SER A 5 -12.17 -21.80 5.34
N ILE A 6 -11.49 -20.76 4.89
CA ILE A 6 -10.77 -20.76 3.62
C ILE A 6 -9.58 -21.70 3.79
N ASP A 7 -9.73 -22.94 3.33
CA ASP A 7 -8.71 -23.99 3.43
C ASP A 7 -7.90 -24.07 2.12
N PHE A 8 -7.40 -22.93 1.63
CA PHE A 8 -6.45 -22.94 0.52
C PHE A 8 -5.06 -23.23 1.06
N SER A 9 -4.33 -24.10 0.38
CA SER A 9 -2.91 -24.27 0.70
C SER A 9 -2.17 -22.95 0.43
N VAL A 10 -1.12 -22.66 1.21
CA VAL A 10 -0.29 -21.47 1.04
C VAL A 10 0.24 -21.40 -0.40
N GLU A 11 0.61 -22.54 -0.97
CA GLU A 11 1.13 -22.67 -2.34
C GLU A 11 0.07 -22.30 -3.41
N GLU A 12 -1.20 -22.64 -3.19
CA GLU A 12 -2.28 -22.25 -4.11
C GLU A 12 -2.54 -20.74 -4.06
N LEU A 13 -2.51 -20.15 -2.86
CA LEU A 13 -2.66 -18.70 -2.70
C LEU A 13 -1.50 -17.95 -3.34
N GLU A 14 -0.27 -18.42 -3.18
CA GLU A 14 0.91 -17.83 -3.81
C GLU A 14 0.83 -17.90 -5.34
N LYS A 15 0.42 -19.03 -5.92
CA LYS A 15 0.22 -19.16 -7.37
C LYS A 15 -0.84 -18.18 -7.88
N LYS A 16 -1.97 -18.07 -7.18
CA LYS A 16 -3.02 -17.09 -7.54
C LYS A 16 -2.52 -15.66 -7.44
N CYS A 17 -1.78 -15.31 -6.39
CA CYS A 17 -1.15 -13.99 -6.25
C CYS A 17 -0.18 -13.72 -7.40
N GLN A 18 0.64 -14.70 -7.79
CA GLN A 18 1.57 -14.53 -8.90
C GLN A 18 0.84 -14.27 -10.22
N THR A 19 -0.27 -14.97 -10.49
CA THR A 19 -1.13 -14.71 -11.65
C THR A 19 -1.70 -13.29 -11.64
N ILE A 20 -2.18 -12.82 -10.48
CA ILE A 20 -2.67 -11.44 -10.32
C ILE A 20 -1.57 -10.44 -10.65
N ILE A 21 -0.37 -10.61 -10.07
CA ILE A 21 0.77 -9.71 -10.30
C ILE A 21 1.24 -9.72 -11.74
N ASN A 22 1.32 -10.89 -12.38
CA ASN A 22 1.70 -11.01 -13.79
C ASN A 22 0.68 -10.35 -14.73
N SER A 23 -0.56 -10.18 -14.28
CA SER A 23 -1.64 -9.48 -15.02
C SER A 23 -1.61 -7.97 -14.86
N LEU A 24 -0.67 -7.41 -14.09
CA LEU A 24 -0.48 -5.98 -13.92
C LEU A 24 0.65 -5.48 -14.84
N THR A 25 0.50 -4.24 -15.30
CA THR A 25 1.60 -3.51 -15.95
C THR A 25 2.70 -3.19 -14.96
N GLU A 26 3.93 -2.94 -15.43
CA GLU A 26 5.05 -2.59 -14.56
C GLU A 26 4.76 -1.36 -13.69
N ALA A 27 4.09 -0.34 -14.24
CA ALA A 27 3.67 0.84 -13.49
C ALA A 27 2.63 0.53 -12.41
N ASN A 28 1.76 -0.47 -12.62
CA ASN A 28 0.80 -0.90 -11.61
C ASN A 28 1.42 -1.83 -10.57
N LYS A 29 2.46 -2.60 -10.93
CA LYS A 29 3.27 -3.35 -9.96
C LYS A 29 4.01 -2.40 -9.03
N GLU A 30 4.53 -1.30 -9.55
CA GLU A 30 5.19 -0.27 -8.75
C GLU A 30 4.21 0.36 -7.75
N GLU A 31 3.04 0.80 -8.22
CA GLU A 31 2.01 1.36 -7.32
C GLU A 31 1.52 0.35 -6.29
N ALA A 32 1.38 -0.93 -6.68
CA ALA A 32 1.02 -1.99 -5.75
C ALA A 32 2.11 -2.20 -4.68
N ALA A 33 3.38 -2.16 -5.06
CA ALA A 33 4.50 -2.25 -4.12
C ALA A 33 4.55 -1.05 -3.16
N ASN A 34 4.27 0.16 -3.66
CA ASN A 34 4.21 1.39 -2.88
C ASN A 34 3.17 1.32 -1.75
N THR A 35 2.17 0.44 -1.80
CA THR A 35 1.27 0.22 -0.65
C THR A 35 2.03 -0.13 0.64
N SER A 36 3.23 -0.71 0.55
CA SER A 36 4.14 -0.83 1.67
C SER A 36 4.86 0.48 1.93
N TYR A 37 4.72 1.03 3.13
CA TYR A 37 5.39 2.28 3.50
C TYR A 37 6.92 2.13 3.47
N ILE A 38 7.43 0.97 3.87
CA ILE A 38 8.86 0.67 3.84
C ILE A 38 9.37 0.74 2.39
N TYR A 39 8.64 0.15 1.45
CA TYR A 39 9.02 0.17 0.03
C TYR A 39 8.98 1.59 -0.54
N LEU A 40 7.88 2.32 -0.33
CA LEU A 40 7.71 3.70 -0.77
C LEU A 40 8.81 4.61 -0.20
N LYS A 41 9.14 4.47 1.08
CA LYS A 41 10.17 5.28 1.72
C LYS A 41 11.55 4.98 1.12
N SER A 42 11.91 3.70 0.97
CA SER A 42 13.20 3.32 0.38
C SER A 42 13.36 3.78 -1.07
N SER A 43 12.29 3.76 -1.87
CA SER A 43 12.36 4.22 -3.26
C SER A 43 12.64 5.72 -3.39
N ILE A 44 12.20 6.53 -2.42
CA ILE A 44 12.42 7.98 -2.38
C ILE A 44 13.80 8.34 -1.82
N GLU A 45 14.29 7.62 -0.82
CA GLU A 45 15.62 7.84 -0.22
C GLU A 45 16.79 7.45 -1.14
N GLY A 46 16.54 7.16 -2.42
CA GLY A 46 17.56 6.72 -3.37
C GLY A 46 18.11 5.32 -3.09
N ASN A 47 17.57 4.62 -2.08
CA ASN A 47 17.93 3.25 -1.75
C ASN A 47 17.22 2.32 -2.72
N LYS A 48 17.85 2.05 -3.87
CA LYS A 48 17.29 1.13 -4.87
C LYS A 48 16.94 -0.20 -4.18
N PRO A 49 15.65 -0.58 -4.11
CA PRO A 49 15.26 -1.82 -3.47
C PRO A 49 15.97 -3.00 -4.14
N PRO A 50 16.39 -4.04 -3.40
CA PRO A 50 16.97 -5.24 -3.99
C PRO A 50 16.08 -5.80 -5.11
N VAL A 51 16.68 -6.46 -6.10
CA VAL A 51 15.94 -7.08 -7.21
C VAL A 51 14.85 -8.02 -6.67
N GLY A 52 13.63 -7.91 -7.19
CA GLY A 52 12.47 -8.70 -6.74
C GLY A 52 11.72 -8.12 -5.53
N THR A 53 12.21 -7.05 -4.91
CA THR A 53 11.54 -6.43 -3.75
C THR A 53 10.18 -5.81 -4.12
N ARG A 54 10.08 -5.23 -5.33
CA ARG A 54 8.82 -4.70 -5.86
C ARG A 54 7.73 -5.78 -5.89
N ASP A 55 8.03 -6.89 -6.55
CA ASP A 55 7.06 -7.98 -6.75
C ASP A 55 6.69 -8.61 -5.40
N LYS A 56 7.65 -8.74 -4.48
CA LYS A 56 7.37 -9.17 -3.09
C LYS A 56 6.33 -8.29 -2.40
N TYR A 57 6.46 -6.96 -2.46
CA TYR A 57 5.50 -6.06 -1.80
C TYR A 57 4.17 -5.97 -2.57
N ALA A 58 4.20 -6.01 -3.90
CA ALA A 58 3.00 -6.10 -4.71
C ALA A 58 2.21 -7.39 -4.39
N MET A 59 2.88 -8.52 -4.23
CA MET A 59 2.27 -9.79 -3.80
C MET A 59 1.57 -9.68 -2.46
N GLN A 60 2.10 -8.90 -1.50
CA GLN A 60 1.40 -8.68 -0.23
C GLN A 60 0.06 -7.95 -0.43
N MET A 61 -0.01 -6.99 -1.35
CA MET A 61 -1.27 -6.34 -1.72
C MET A 61 -2.22 -7.33 -2.38
N ALA A 62 -1.73 -8.13 -3.33
CA ALA A 62 -2.52 -9.16 -4.00
C ALA A 62 -3.08 -10.18 -2.99
N MET A 63 -2.27 -10.63 -2.02
CA MET A 63 -2.69 -11.55 -0.97
C MET A 63 -3.82 -10.96 -0.10
N ARG A 64 -3.74 -9.68 0.28
CA ARG A 64 -4.81 -9.02 1.05
C ARG A 64 -6.13 -8.99 0.28
N HIS A 65 -6.10 -8.66 -1.01
CA HIS A 65 -7.30 -8.69 -1.85
C HIS A 65 -7.81 -10.11 -2.07
N LEU A 66 -6.92 -11.08 -2.29
CA LEU A 66 -7.30 -12.47 -2.50
C LEU A 66 -7.99 -13.06 -1.27
N VAL A 67 -7.48 -12.79 -0.07
CA VAL A 67 -8.11 -13.20 1.19
C VAL A 67 -9.46 -12.49 1.38
N ALA A 68 -9.54 -11.19 1.10
CA ALA A 68 -10.78 -10.42 1.24
C ALA A 68 -11.89 -10.91 0.28
N GLU A 69 -11.52 -11.36 -0.91
CA GLU A 69 -12.45 -11.88 -1.92
C GLU A 69 -12.55 -13.43 -1.87
N ASN A 70 -12.25 -14.05 -0.72
CA ASN A 70 -12.40 -15.49 -0.47
C ASN A 70 -11.70 -16.40 -1.49
N GLY A 71 -10.54 -15.98 -2.01
CA GLY A 71 -9.75 -16.73 -2.97
C GLY A 71 -10.19 -16.60 -4.43
N ASP A 72 -11.16 -15.72 -4.74
CA ASP A 72 -11.54 -15.35 -6.09
C ASP A 72 -10.49 -14.42 -6.70
N ALA A 73 -9.68 -14.94 -7.62
CA ALA A 73 -8.56 -14.23 -8.22
C ALA A 73 -9.01 -13.12 -9.18
N ASP A 74 -10.13 -13.29 -9.89
CA ASP A 74 -10.62 -12.32 -10.87
C ASP A 74 -11.23 -11.11 -10.14
N MET A 75 -12.01 -11.38 -9.09
CA MET A 75 -12.54 -10.31 -8.24
C MET A 75 -11.43 -9.59 -7.48
N ALA A 76 -10.45 -10.33 -6.94
CA ALA A 76 -9.28 -9.74 -6.31
C ALA A 76 -8.50 -8.84 -7.26
N LEU A 77 -8.25 -9.28 -8.51
CA LEU A 77 -7.57 -8.48 -9.53
C LEU A 77 -8.37 -7.20 -9.86
N LYS A 78 -9.69 -7.32 -10.04
CA LYS A 78 -10.56 -6.17 -10.30
C LYS A 78 -10.50 -5.14 -9.16
N LYS A 79 -10.62 -5.59 -7.91
CA LYS A 79 -10.56 -4.74 -6.70
C LYS A 79 -9.18 -4.13 -6.49
N MET A 80 -8.12 -4.90 -6.77
CA MET A 80 -6.75 -4.41 -6.70
C MET A 80 -6.50 -3.29 -7.71
N ARG A 81 -6.97 -3.44 -8.96
CA ARG A 81 -6.87 -2.38 -9.99
C ARG A 81 -7.63 -1.12 -9.59
N LEU A 82 -8.84 -1.25 -9.04
CA LEU A 82 -9.60 -0.11 -8.53
C LEU A 82 -8.87 0.59 -7.38
N THR A 83 -8.27 -0.17 -6.47
CA THR A 83 -7.47 0.38 -5.36
C THR A 83 -6.24 1.11 -5.87
N ILE A 84 -5.53 0.55 -6.84
CA ILE A 84 -4.38 1.20 -7.50
C ILE A 84 -4.81 2.53 -8.14
N GLN A 85 -5.92 2.53 -8.87
CA GLN A 85 -6.43 3.75 -9.51
C GLN A 85 -6.81 4.81 -8.48
N TYR A 86 -7.57 4.43 -7.46
CA TYR A 86 -7.95 5.33 -6.36
C TYR A 86 -6.73 5.95 -5.68
N ARG A 87 -5.67 5.17 -5.44
CA ARG A 87 -4.45 5.68 -4.80
C ARG A 87 -3.73 6.72 -5.66
N LYS A 88 -3.70 6.51 -6.99
CA LYS A 88 -3.15 7.46 -7.96
C LYS A 88 -3.98 8.73 -8.02
N ASP A 89 -5.30 8.60 -8.14
CA ASP A 89 -6.22 9.73 -8.25
C ASP A 89 -6.18 10.61 -7.00
N MET A 90 -6.18 9.99 -5.82
CA MET A 90 -6.14 10.68 -4.53
C MET A 90 -4.73 11.06 -4.07
N LYS A 91 -3.69 10.75 -4.88
CA LYS A 91 -2.27 11.03 -4.55
C LYS A 91 -1.89 10.54 -3.14
N ILE A 92 -2.36 9.34 -2.77
CA ILE A 92 -2.24 8.79 -1.41
C ILE A 92 -0.78 8.72 -0.94
N ASP A 93 0.16 8.48 -1.84
CA ASP A 93 1.57 8.39 -1.47
C ASP A 93 2.13 9.74 -1.01
N VAL A 94 1.67 10.86 -1.57
CA VAL A 94 2.04 12.20 -1.11
C VAL A 94 1.60 12.41 0.34
N ILE A 95 0.34 12.06 0.65
CA ILE A 95 -0.22 12.13 2.01
C ILE A 95 0.59 11.27 2.98
N ARG A 96 0.96 10.06 2.57
CA ARG A 96 1.72 9.12 3.42
C ARG A 96 3.13 9.61 3.72
N LEU A 97 3.66 10.53 2.93
CA LEU A 97 4.98 11.11 3.11
C LEU A 97 4.94 12.43 3.88
N CYS A 98 3.78 12.93 4.31
CA CYS A 98 3.68 14.19 5.07
C CYS A 98 4.55 14.23 6.34
N PHE A 99 4.84 13.06 6.93
CA PHE A 99 5.70 12.91 8.11
C PHE A 99 7.14 12.49 7.76
N ASN A 100 7.49 12.43 6.47
CA ASN A 100 8.83 12.11 6.01
C ASN A 100 9.57 13.39 5.61
N GLU A 101 10.77 13.59 6.15
CA GLU A 101 11.64 14.72 5.84
C GLU A 101 12.33 14.55 4.48
N SER A 102 12.47 13.31 3.99
CA SER A 102 13.12 13.02 2.70
C SER A 102 12.28 13.39 1.47
N ILE A 103 11.14 14.08 1.64
CA ILE A 103 10.32 14.56 0.52
C ILE A 103 11.09 15.57 -0.36
N GLU A 104 12.07 16.28 0.21
CA GLU A 104 12.93 17.23 -0.50
C GLU A 104 13.71 16.57 -1.66
N MET A 105 13.84 15.23 -1.64
CA MET A 105 14.49 14.46 -2.70
C MET A 105 13.61 14.24 -3.93
N ILE A 106 12.32 14.59 -3.88
CA ILE A 106 11.42 14.51 -5.04
C ILE A 106 11.59 15.77 -5.89
N ASP A 107 12.03 15.59 -7.14
CA ASP A 107 12.18 16.67 -8.12
C ASP A 107 10.87 16.95 -8.89
N ASP A 108 9.81 17.24 -8.14
CA ASP A 108 8.49 17.59 -8.69
C ASP A 108 7.82 18.65 -7.79
N GLU A 109 7.77 19.88 -8.29
CA GLU A 109 7.24 21.04 -7.55
C GLU A 109 5.73 20.94 -7.26
N GLU A 110 4.96 20.26 -8.12
CA GLU A 110 3.53 20.03 -7.88
C GLU A 110 3.36 19.07 -6.69
N VAL A 111 4.17 18.02 -6.64
CA VAL A 111 4.16 17.04 -5.53
C VAL A 111 4.60 17.71 -4.21
N LYS A 112 5.62 18.57 -4.23
CA LYS A 112 6.06 19.32 -3.04
C LYS A 112 4.96 20.25 -2.52
N SER A 113 4.36 21.04 -3.40
CA SER A 113 3.27 21.96 -3.04
C SER A 113 2.08 21.20 -2.44
N LEU A 114 1.71 20.06 -3.03
CA LEU A 114 0.63 19.21 -2.53
C LEU A 114 0.99 18.57 -1.18
N HIS A 115 2.25 18.18 -0.99
CA HIS A 115 2.75 17.65 0.28
C HIS A 115 2.66 18.66 1.40
N GLU A 116 3.10 19.90 1.18
CA GLU A 116 3.02 21.00 2.15
C GLU A 116 1.57 21.25 2.56
N TYR A 117 0.66 21.36 1.58
CA TYR A 117 -0.77 21.53 1.82
C TYR A 117 -1.36 20.43 2.72
N TYR A 118 -1.08 19.15 2.41
CA TYR A 118 -1.57 18.04 3.23
C TYR A 118 -0.89 17.97 4.60
N ARG A 119 0.40 18.29 4.68
CA ARG A 119 1.17 18.28 5.92
C ARG A 119 0.57 19.28 6.90
N GLU A 120 0.37 20.53 6.49
CA GLU A 120 -0.23 21.56 7.33
C GLU A 120 -1.62 21.15 7.84
N GLY A 121 -2.49 20.70 6.93
CA GLY A 121 -3.84 20.27 7.29
C GLY A 121 -3.86 19.09 8.29
N LEU A 122 -2.98 18.09 8.08
CA LEU A 122 -2.85 16.96 8.99
C LEU A 122 -2.32 17.37 10.36
N PHE A 123 -1.32 18.27 10.41
CA PHE A 123 -0.78 18.76 11.69
C PHE A 123 -1.84 19.53 12.49
N GLU A 124 -2.67 20.34 11.84
CA GLU A 124 -3.77 21.03 12.52
C GLU A 124 -4.83 20.05 13.05
N GLU A 125 -5.28 19.07 12.26
CA GLU A 125 -6.23 18.06 12.75
C GLU A 125 -5.66 17.22 13.90
N MET A 126 -4.36 16.88 13.85
CA MET A 126 -3.69 16.14 14.91
C MET A 126 -3.62 16.93 16.24
N LYS A 127 -3.50 18.26 16.20
CA LYS A 127 -3.54 19.11 17.41
C LYS A 127 -4.86 19.01 18.15
N VAL A 128 -5.97 18.81 17.43
CA VAL A 128 -7.30 18.65 18.03
C VAL A 128 -7.43 17.34 18.79
N GLY A 129 -6.55 16.35 18.53
CA GLY A 129 -6.50 15.10 19.29
C GLY A 129 -7.76 14.25 19.15
N LYS A 130 -8.45 14.30 18.00
CA LYS A 130 -9.65 13.47 17.78
C LYS A 130 -9.32 11.99 17.56
N LEU A 131 -8.11 11.69 17.07
CA LEU A 131 -7.64 10.35 16.75
C LEU A 131 -6.24 10.15 17.34
N PHE A 132 -6.04 9.04 18.04
CA PHE A 132 -4.74 8.63 18.57
C PHE A 132 -4.50 7.15 18.26
N VAL A 133 -3.28 6.83 17.85
CA VAL A 133 -2.81 5.44 17.75
C VAL A 133 -1.84 5.21 18.91
N ARG A 134 -2.21 4.39 19.89
CA ARG A 134 -1.39 4.15 21.09
C ARG A 134 -1.47 2.70 21.57
N GLY A 135 -0.30 2.06 21.59
CA GLY A 135 -0.13 0.71 22.08
C GLY A 135 -0.30 -0.34 20.98
N LYS A 136 -0.38 -1.60 21.41
CA LYS A 136 -0.59 -2.75 20.53
C LYS A 136 -1.57 -3.71 21.20
N CYS A 137 -2.42 -4.35 20.42
CA CYS A 137 -3.21 -5.47 20.90
C CYS A 137 -2.32 -6.70 21.14
N LEU A 138 -2.88 -7.75 21.76
CA LEU A 138 -2.18 -9.02 22.04
C LEU A 138 -1.63 -9.69 20.77
N GLN A 139 -2.25 -9.45 19.62
CA GLN A 139 -1.82 -9.94 18.31
C GLN A 139 -0.79 -9.02 17.62
N GLY A 140 -0.26 -8.01 18.33
CA GLY A 140 0.76 -7.10 17.84
C GLY A 140 0.28 -6.02 16.87
N ARG A 141 -1.05 -5.88 16.65
CA ARG A 141 -1.62 -4.84 15.78
C ARG A 141 -1.68 -3.51 16.54
N PRO A 142 -1.43 -2.37 15.88
CA PRO A 142 -1.59 -1.05 16.51
C PRO A 142 -3.07 -0.81 16.87
N LEU A 143 -3.28 -0.14 18.01
CA LEU A 143 -4.59 0.33 18.48
C LEU A 143 -4.74 1.82 18.20
#